data_AF-A0A0E0LAW6-F1
#
_entry.id   AF-A0A0E0LAW6-F1
#
_cell.length_a   1.000
_cell.length_b   1.000
_cell.length_c   1.000
_cell.angle_alpha   90.00
_cell.angle_beta   90.00
_cell.angle_gamma   90.00
#
_symmetry.space_group_name_H-M   'P 1'
#
loop_
_entity.id
_entity.type
_entity.pdbx_description
1 polymer ?
#
loop_
_entity_poly.entity_id
_entity_poly.type
_entity_poly.pdbx_seq_one_letter_code
_entity_poly.pdbx_strand_id
1 'polypeptide(L)'
;MPPFHLEKANRCTGYVVYHVRIRRGGRKRPVPKGIIYGKPKHQGITQFKFQRNKRSVAEERAGRKLGGLRVLNSYWVNEDSTYKYFEIILVDVAHSAIRNDPRISWLCKPVHKHRELRGLTSAGKKHRGLRGKGHTHHKARPSRRATWKRNQTVSLRRYR
;
A
#
# COMPACT_ATOMS: atom_id res chain seq x y z
N MET A 1 14.00 -6.19 -9.90
CA MET A 1 14.00 -6.74 -8.53
C MET A 1 13.80 -8.23 -8.70
N PRO A 2 14.80 -9.04 -8.36
CA PRO A 2 14.66 -10.49 -8.45
C PRO A 2 13.43 -10.90 -7.61
N PRO A 3 12.70 -11.95 -8.02
CA PRO A 3 11.70 -12.55 -7.14
C PRO A 3 12.42 -12.84 -5.82
N PHE A 4 11.80 -12.43 -4.71
CA PHE A 4 12.20 -12.89 -3.39
C PHE A 4 12.38 -14.40 -3.53
N HIS A 5 13.56 -14.96 -3.25
CA HIS A 5 13.80 -16.41 -3.37
C HIS A 5 12.68 -17.12 -2.60
N LEU A 6 11.66 -17.62 -3.33
CA LEU A 6 10.46 -18.24 -2.77
C LEU A 6 10.84 -19.43 -1.88
N GLU A 7 12.00 -20.03 -2.15
CA GLU A 7 12.57 -21.12 -1.37
C GLU A 7 12.67 -20.82 0.13
N LYS A 8 12.87 -19.56 0.55
CA LYS A 8 12.96 -19.22 1.97
C LYS A 8 11.60 -19.09 2.66
N ALA A 9 10.53 -18.77 1.92
CA ALA A 9 9.19 -18.69 2.50
C ALA A 9 8.59 -20.08 2.75
N ASN A 10 8.96 -21.08 1.94
CA ASN A 10 8.43 -22.45 2.03
C ASN A 10 9.16 -23.36 3.02
N ARG A 11 10.35 -23.01 3.51
CA ARG A 11 11.12 -23.82 4.47
C ARG A 11 10.94 -23.40 5.94
N CYS A 12 10.41 -22.21 6.20
CA CYS A 12 10.24 -21.68 7.55
C CYS A 12 8.75 -21.63 7.93
N THR A 13 8.41 -22.16 9.10
CA THR A 13 7.05 -22.14 9.63
C THR A 13 6.62 -20.70 9.98
N GLY A 14 5.36 -20.35 9.72
CA GLY A 14 4.77 -19.03 10.04
C GLY A 14 4.70 -18.01 8.87
N TYR A 15 5.12 -18.38 7.66
CA TYR A 15 4.85 -17.62 6.43
C TYR A 15 3.63 -18.18 5.68
N VAL A 16 2.83 -17.29 5.09
CA VAL A 16 1.65 -17.67 4.31
C VAL A 16 1.67 -16.89 2.99
N VAL A 17 1.48 -17.58 1.88
CA VAL A 17 1.33 -16.95 0.55
C VAL A 17 -0.15 -16.97 0.17
N TYR A 18 -0.71 -15.81 -0.17
CA TYR A 18 -2.11 -15.65 -0.53
C TYR A 18 -2.25 -15.07 -1.94
N HIS A 19 -3.01 -15.78 -2.81
CA HIS A 19 -3.32 -15.33 -4.17
C HIS A 19 -4.49 -14.35 -4.17
N VAL A 20 -4.32 -13.20 -4.83
CA VAL A 20 -5.39 -12.21 -4.99
C VAL A 20 -5.48 -11.73 -6.43
N ARG A 21 -6.70 -11.79 -6.97
CA ARG A 21 -7.05 -11.16 -8.25
C ARG A 21 -7.61 -9.75 -8.07
N ILE A 22 -7.17 -8.83 -8.92
CA ILE A 22 -7.66 -7.44 -8.99
C ILE A 22 -8.09 -7.11 -10.42
N ARG A 23 -9.30 -6.58 -10.61
CA ARG A 23 -9.81 -6.19 -11.93
C ARG A 23 -8.93 -5.11 -12.58
N ARG A 24 -8.69 -5.25 -13.89
CA ARG A 24 -7.98 -4.30 -14.74
C ARG A 24 -8.85 -3.08 -15.04
N GLY A 25 -8.29 -2.12 -15.79
CA GLY A 25 -8.95 -0.84 -16.07
C GLY A 25 -8.71 0.26 -15.05
N GLY A 26 -9.39 1.39 -15.28
CA GLY A 26 -9.41 2.59 -14.43
C GLY A 26 -10.46 2.51 -13.33
N ARG A 27 -10.78 3.66 -12.71
CA ARG A 27 -11.80 3.76 -11.67
C ARG A 27 -12.94 4.65 -12.13
N LYS A 28 -14.12 4.06 -12.35
CA LYS A 28 -15.36 4.83 -12.50
C LYS A 28 -15.69 5.52 -11.17
N ARG A 29 -16.01 6.82 -11.21
CA ARG A 29 -16.50 7.53 -10.02
C ARG A 29 -17.87 6.95 -9.61
N PRO A 30 -18.08 6.60 -8.33
CA PRO A 30 -19.37 6.08 -7.87
C PRO A 30 -20.34 7.26 -7.71
N VAL A 31 -21.12 7.56 -8.74
CA VAL A 31 -22.17 8.58 -8.72
C VAL A 31 -23.46 8.00 -9.30
N PRO A 32 -24.62 8.22 -8.66
CA PRO A 32 -25.91 7.79 -9.21
C PRO A 32 -26.14 8.41 -10.59
N LYS A 33 -26.50 7.59 -11.58
CA LYS A 33 -26.80 8.01 -12.96
C LYS A 33 -25.70 8.81 -13.69
N GLY A 34 -24.50 8.92 -13.11
CA GLY A 34 -23.45 9.78 -13.68
C GLY A 34 -23.63 11.29 -13.43
N ILE A 35 -24.60 11.69 -12.60
CA ILE A 35 -24.92 13.11 -12.41
C ILE A 35 -23.99 13.72 -11.35
N ILE A 36 -23.34 14.83 -11.69
CA ILE A 36 -22.44 15.56 -10.80
C ILE A 36 -22.77 17.05 -10.88
N TYR A 37 -23.13 17.63 -9.73
CA TYR A 37 -23.38 19.07 -9.60
C TYR A 37 -22.08 19.86 -9.35
N GLY A 38 -22.12 21.15 -9.69
CA GLY A 38 -21.02 22.09 -9.46
C GLY A 38 -20.13 22.35 -10.68
N LYS A 39 -18.90 22.82 -10.42
CA LYS A 39 -18.00 23.34 -11.46
C LYS A 39 -17.65 22.26 -12.52
N PRO A 40 -17.55 22.62 -13.82
CA PRO A 40 -17.24 21.70 -14.92
C PRO A 40 -16.01 20.81 -14.68
N LYS A 41 -14.97 21.33 -14.02
CA LYS A 41 -13.74 20.58 -13.69
C LYS A 41 -13.97 19.29 -12.87
N HIS A 42 -15.11 19.16 -12.20
CA HIS A 42 -15.44 18.01 -11.35
C HIS A 42 -16.38 17.00 -12.00
N GLN A 43 -16.88 17.28 -13.21
CA GLN A 43 -17.92 16.49 -13.88
C GLN A 43 -17.43 15.20 -14.55
N GLY A 44 -16.11 14.96 -14.63
CA GLY A 44 -15.58 13.70 -15.18
C GLY A 44 -16.06 12.45 -14.41
N ILE A 45 -16.19 11.32 -15.10
CA ILE A 45 -16.71 10.06 -14.51
C ILE A 45 -15.79 8.87 -14.82
N THR A 46 -15.53 8.60 -16.11
CA THR A 46 -14.93 7.34 -16.58
C THR A 46 -13.41 7.38 -16.66
N GLN A 47 -12.83 8.51 -17.05
CA GLN A 47 -11.39 8.64 -17.31
C GLN A 47 -10.52 8.75 -16.04
N PHE A 48 -11.10 8.60 -14.85
CA PHE A 48 -10.35 8.65 -13.61
C PHE A 48 -9.46 7.42 -13.42
N LYS A 49 -8.20 7.70 -13.04
CA LYS A 49 -7.23 6.68 -12.61
C LYS A 49 -7.20 6.65 -11.09
N PHE A 50 -7.10 5.47 -10.51
CA PHE A 50 -6.97 5.35 -9.06
C PHE A 50 -5.58 5.81 -8.60
N GLN A 51 -5.51 6.54 -7.48
CA GLN A 51 -4.24 7.07 -6.98
C GLN A 51 -3.29 5.97 -6.48
N ARG A 52 -3.83 4.86 -5.96
CA ARG A 52 -3.04 3.70 -5.52
C ARG A 52 -2.85 2.73 -6.66
N ASN A 53 -1.73 2.00 -6.64
CA ASN A 53 -1.47 0.94 -7.61
C ASN A 53 -2.32 -0.31 -7.29
N LYS A 54 -2.59 -1.13 -8.31
CA LYS A 54 -3.36 -2.38 -8.16
C LYS A 54 -2.73 -3.37 -7.17
N ARG A 55 -1.40 -3.36 -7.07
CA ARG A 55 -0.65 -4.17 -6.10
C ARG A 55 -0.95 -3.78 -4.64
N SER A 56 -1.01 -2.49 -4.32
CA SER A 56 -1.41 -2.02 -2.98
C SER A 56 -2.86 -2.39 -2.69
N VAL A 57 -3.75 -2.31 -3.70
CA VAL A 57 -5.15 -2.75 -3.53
C VAL A 57 -5.24 -4.25 -3.24
N ALA A 58 -4.39 -5.07 -3.86
CA ALA A 58 -4.30 -6.49 -3.59
C ALA A 58 -3.84 -6.77 -2.15
N GLU A 59 -2.78 -6.10 -1.69
CA GLU A 59 -2.30 -6.18 -0.30
C GLU A 59 -3.38 -5.80 0.71
N GLU A 60 -4.13 -4.73 0.45
CA GLU A 60 -5.23 -4.30 1.33
C GLU A 60 -6.40 -5.28 1.36
N ARG A 61 -6.76 -5.90 0.23
CA ARG A 61 -7.79 -6.94 0.20
C ARG A 61 -7.37 -8.15 1.03
N ALA A 62 -6.12 -8.60 0.88
CA ALA A 62 -5.56 -9.69 1.68
C ALA A 62 -5.55 -9.33 3.17
N GLY A 63 -5.03 -8.16 3.54
CA GLY A 63 -4.94 -7.73 4.95
C GLY A 63 -6.29 -7.52 5.63
N ARG A 64 -7.34 -7.13 4.88
CA ARG A 64 -8.72 -7.06 5.41
C ARG A 64 -9.34 -8.44 5.61
N LYS A 65 -9.08 -9.38 4.70
CA LYS A 65 -9.62 -10.75 4.79
C LYS A 65 -8.90 -11.55 5.87
N LEU A 66 -7.59 -11.36 6.01
CA LEU A 66 -6.68 -12.07 6.91
C LEU A 66 -6.17 -11.15 8.03
N GLY A 67 -7.08 -10.61 8.85
CA GLY A 67 -6.75 -9.59 9.86
C GLY A 67 -5.78 -10.04 10.96
N GLY A 68 -5.72 -11.35 11.25
CA GLY A 68 -4.79 -11.93 12.23
C GLY A 68 -3.33 -11.88 11.77
N LEU A 69 -3.10 -11.90 10.46
CA LEU A 69 -1.77 -11.94 9.87
C LEU A 69 -1.20 -10.53 9.61
N ARG A 70 0.08 -10.46 9.25
CA ARG A 70 0.73 -9.21 8.84
C ARG A 70 1.24 -9.31 7.42
N VAL A 71 0.86 -8.34 6.59
CA VAL A 71 1.37 -8.25 5.21
C VAL A 71 2.82 -7.78 5.25
N LEU A 72 3.72 -8.62 4.73
CA LEU A 72 5.14 -8.30 4.58
C LEU A 72 5.36 -7.53 3.28
N ASN A 73 5.05 -8.17 2.15
CA ASN A 73 5.20 -7.66 0.79
C ASN A 73 4.32 -8.47 -0.18
N SER A 74 4.41 -8.17 -1.47
CA SER A 74 3.70 -8.90 -2.53
C SER A 74 4.54 -8.95 -3.81
N TYR A 75 4.12 -9.70 -4.82
CA TYR A 75 4.70 -9.66 -6.16
C TYR A 75 3.66 -10.00 -7.24
N TRP A 76 3.97 -9.63 -8.48
CA TRP A 76 3.12 -9.92 -9.63
C TRP A 76 3.41 -11.34 -10.11
N VAL A 77 2.36 -12.05 -10.49
CA VAL A 77 2.45 -13.45 -10.94
C VAL A 77 2.04 -13.55 -12.40
N ASN A 78 0.82 -13.10 -12.70
CA ASN A 78 0.25 -13.19 -14.04
C ASN A 78 -0.78 -12.07 -14.29
N GLU A 79 -1.17 -11.90 -15.54
CA GLU A 79 -2.15 -10.93 -16.00
C GLU A 79 -2.94 -11.49 -17.17
N ASP A 80 -4.27 -11.40 -17.10
CA ASP A 80 -5.17 -11.75 -18.20
C ASP A 80 -5.84 -10.47 -18.76
N SER A 81 -6.81 -10.61 -19.67
CA SER A 81 -7.53 -9.47 -20.26
C SER A 81 -8.28 -8.64 -19.20
N THR A 82 -8.75 -9.24 -18.13
CA THR A 82 -9.72 -8.67 -17.17
C THR A 82 -9.15 -8.44 -15.77
N TYR A 83 -8.11 -9.16 -15.36
CA TYR A 83 -7.57 -9.26 -14.01
C TYR A 83 -6.04 -9.27 -14.01
N LYS A 84 -5.47 -8.78 -12.90
CA LYS A 84 -4.07 -8.98 -12.54
C LYS A 84 -4.02 -9.85 -11.29
N TYR A 85 -3.09 -10.80 -11.28
CA TYR A 85 -2.86 -11.73 -10.18
C TYR A 85 -1.61 -11.33 -9.42
N PHE A 86 -1.74 -11.30 -8.10
CA PHE A 86 -0.64 -11.00 -7.19
C PHE A 86 -0.60 -12.07 -6.10
N GLU A 87 0.62 -12.44 -5.71
CA GLU A 87 0.88 -13.21 -4.50
C GLU A 87 1.28 -12.24 -3.39
N ILE A 88 0.58 -12.32 -2.27
CA ILE A 88 0.85 -11.55 -1.06
C ILE A 88 1.53 -12.47 -0.07
N ILE A 89 2.67 -12.03 0.44
CA ILE A 89 3.41 -12.71 1.51
C ILE A 89 2.91 -12.13 2.83
N LEU A 90 2.25 -12.99 3.61
CA LEU A 90 1.81 -12.71 4.97
C LEU A 90 2.64 -13.50 5.97
N VAL A 91 2.66 -13.00 7.20
CA VAL A 91 3.38 -13.60 8.32
C VAL A 91 2.41 -13.73 9.50
N ASP A 92 2.42 -14.88 10.13
CA ASP A 92 1.74 -15.09 11.41
C ASP A 92 2.62 -14.61 12.56
N VAL A 93 2.10 -13.63 13.31
CA VAL A 93 2.81 -13.02 14.46
C VAL A 93 2.66 -13.82 15.76
N ALA A 94 1.72 -14.76 15.82
CA ALA A 94 1.54 -15.65 16.96
C ALA A 94 2.53 -16.84 16.92
N HIS A 95 3.04 -17.17 15.73
CA HIS A 95 3.94 -18.30 15.55
C HIS A 95 5.31 -18.09 16.23
N SER A 96 5.75 -19.06 17.04
CA SER A 96 7.01 -18.99 17.82
C SER A 96 8.24 -18.76 16.94
N ALA A 97 8.36 -19.48 15.81
CA ALA A 97 9.46 -19.30 14.85
C ALA A 97 9.63 -17.84 14.36
N ILE A 98 8.53 -17.12 14.13
CA ILE A 98 8.56 -15.72 13.69
C ILE A 98 8.96 -14.79 14.85
N ARG A 99 8.50 -15.09 16.06
CA ARG A 99 8.81 -14.29 17.25
C ARG A 99 10.28 -14.42 17.66
N ASN A 100 10.84 -15.61 17.50
CA ASN A 100 12.22 -15.93 17.89
C ASN A 100 13.25 -15.54 16.81
N ASP A 101 12.86 -15.39 15.54
CA ASP A 101 13.77 -14.96 14.48
C ASP A 101 14.05 -13.44 14.54
N PRO A 102 15.28 -13.00 14.86
CA PRO A 102 15.63 -11.58 14.97
C PRO A 102 15.49 -10.81 13.65
N ARG A 103 15.47 -11.48 12.50
CA ARG A 103 15.38 -10.84 11.17
C ARG A 103 13.97 -10.36 10.85
N ILE A 104 12.94 -11.02 11.38
CA ILE A 104 11.52 -10.74 11.06
C ILE A 104 10.71 -10.32 12.28
N SER A 105 11.15 -10.63 13.51
CA SER A 105 10.41 -10.36 14.76
C SER A 105 10.02 -8.89 14.95
N TRP A 106 10.70 -7.95 14.29
CA TRP A 106 10.27 -6.54 14.23
C TRP A 106 8.81 -6.40 13.77
N LEU A 107 8.33 -7.25 12.86
CA LEU A 107 6.97 -7.22 12.32
C LEU A 107 5.90 -7.58 13.38
N CYS A 108 6.28 -8.29 14.45
CA CYS A 108 5.40 -8.68 15.54
C CYS A 108 5.01 -7.50 16.45
N LYS A 109 5.79 -6.40 16.43
CA LYS A 109 5.50 -5.22 17.26
C LYS A 109 4.15 -4.59 16.84
N PRO A 110 3.35 -4.08 17.79
CA PRO A 110 2.01 -3.55 17.51
C PRO A 110 2.01 -2.37 16.52
N VAL A 111 3.10 -1.60 16.44
CA VAL A 111 3.27 -0.49 15.48
C VAL A 111 3.23 -0.93 14.01
N HIS A 112 3.40 -2.22 13.73
CA HIS A 112 3.37 -2.82 12.41
C HIS A 112 2.04 -3.49 12.05
N LYS A 113 0.98 -3.30 12.86
CA LYS A 113 -0.38 -3.65 12.46
C LYS A 113 -0.81 -2.89 11.19
N HIS A 114 -1.48 -3.58 10.27
CA HIS A 114 -2.05 -3.00 9.05
C HIS A 114 -1.14 -2.04 8.27
N ARG A 115 0.07 -2.50 7.92
CA ARG A 115 1.05 -1.72 7.13
C ARG A 115 0.55 -1.44 5.71
N GLU A 116 -0.19 -2.38 5.15
CA GLU A 116 -0.84 -2.30 3.84
C GLU A 116 -1.85 -1.15 3.78
N LEU A 117 -2.71 -1.01 4.80
CA LEU A 117 -3.71 0.06 4.85
C LEU A 117 -3.07 1.46 5.02
N ARG A 118 -1.89 1.52 5.65
CA ARG A 118 -1.13 2.77 5.85
C ARG A 118 -0.14 3.08 4.72
N GLY A 119 -0.06 2.23 3.70
CA GLY A 119 0.87 2.40 2.58
C GLY A 119 2.34 2.36 3.01
N LEU A 120 2.69 1.47 3.94
CA LEU A 120 4.07 1.24 4.42
C LEU A 120 4.76 0.05 3.72
N THR A 121 4.02 -0.73 2.94
CA THR A 121 4.54 -1.78 2.06
C THR A 121 5.33 -1.16 0.89
N SER A 122 6.07 -2.00 0.15
CA SER A 122 6.83 -1.54 -1.02
C SER A 122 5.93 -0.93 -2.11
N ALA A 123 4.73 -1.51 -2.30
CA ALA A 123 3.71 -0.97 -3.20
C ALA A 123 3.13 0.35 -2.69
N GLY A 124 2.86 0.44 -1.38
CA GLY A 124 2.47 1.66 -0.67
C GLY A 124 3.46 2.81 -0.87
N LYS A 125 4.73 2.57 -0.56
CA LYS A 125 5.81 3.56 -0.71
C LYS A 125 5.98 4.05 -2.15
N LYS A 126 5.73 3.18 -3.15
CA LYS A 126 5.78 3.55 -4.58
C LYS A 126 4.72 4.61 -4.92
N HIS A 127 3.45 4.38 -4.59
CA HIS A 127 2.39 5.35 -4.94
C HIS A 127 2.50 6.65 -4.13
N ARG A 128 3.10 6.60 -2.93
CA ARG A 128 3.37 7.80 -2.11
C ARG A 128 4.53 8.66 -2.65
N GLY A 129 5.24 8.20 -3.68
CA GLY A 129 6.40 8.91 -4.22
C GLY A 129 7.63 8.85 -3.31
N LEU A 130 7.73 7.85 -2.41
CA LEU A 130 8.81 7.75 -1.43
C LEU A 130 10.02 6.94 -1.92
N ARG A 131 9.96 6.38 -3.14
CA ARG A 131 11.08 5.63 -3.73
C ARG A 131 12.24 6.55 -4.17
N GLY A 132 11.94 7.72 -4.72
CA GLY A 132 12.97 8.70 -5.09
C GLY A 132 13.39 9.58 -3.91
N LYS A 133 14.54 10.25 -4.06
CA LYS A 133 15.08 11.23 -3.12
C LYS A 133 15.53 12.48 -3.90
N GLY A 134 15.82 13.57 -3.19
CA GLY A 134 16.33 14.81 -3.79
C GLY A 134 15.25 15.82 -4.17
N HIS A 135 15.62 16.77 -5.03
CA HIS A 135 14.82 17.96 -5.36
C HIS A 135 13.46 17.62 -5.99
N THR A 136 13.31 16.52 -6.73
CA THR A 136 12.01 16.11 -7.30
C THR A 136 11.03 15.53 -6.26
N HIS A 137 11.52 15.15 -5.07
CA HIS A 137 10.74 14.46 -4.03
C HIS A 137 10.59 15.26 -2.72
N HIS A 138 11.02 16.52 -2.67
CA HIS A 138 10.97 17.34 -1.46
C HIS A 138 9.54 17.52 -0.91
N LYS A 139 8.53 17.65 -1.80
CA LYS A 139 7.11 17.76 -1.40
C LYS A 139 6.48 16.44 -0.94
N ALA A 140 7.16 15.31 -1.09
CA ALA A 140 6.62 13.99 -0.72
C ALA A 140 6.98 13.57 0.72
N ARG A 141 7.93 14.25 1.38
CA ARG A 141 8.51 13.83 2.66
C ARG A 141 8.19 14.76 3.84
N PRO A 142 7.82 14.22 5.03
CA PRO A 142 7.62 12.80 5.35
C PRO A 142 6.32 12.21 4.77
N SER A 143 5.35 13.08 4.48
CA SER A 143 4.18 12.80 3.65
C SER A 143 3.73 14.10 2.98
N ARG A 144 3.04 14.02 1.83
CA ARG A 144 2.55 15.20 1.11
C ARG A 144 1.70 16.13 1.99
N ARG A 145 0.83 15.57 2.84
CA ARG A 145 0.00 16.33 3.78
C ARG A 145 0.81 16.98 4.89
N ALA A 146 1.81 16.28 5.43
CA ALA A 146 2.70 16.84 6.45
C ALA A 146 3.53 18.02 5.92
N THR A 147 4.05 17.91 4.69
CA THR A 147 4.78 19.01 4.05
C THR A 147 3.87 20.20 3.76
N TRP A 148 2.68 19.95 3.21
CA TRP A 148 1.70 21.01 2.97
C TRP A 148 1.32 21.72 4.27
N LYS A 149 1.02 20.98 5.34
CA LYS A 149 0.70 21.57 6.66
C LYS A 149 1.84 22.47 7.13
N ARG A 150 3.08 21.97 7.14
CA ARG A 150 4.25 22.77 7.57
C ARG A 150 4.39 24.08 6.80
N ASN A 151 4.19 24.05 5.48
CA ASN A 151 4.37 25.21 4.61
C ASN A 151 3.19 26.20 4.66
N GLN A 152 2.04 25.78 5.16
CA GLN A 152 0.85 26.63 5.28
C GLN A 152 0.57 27.06 6.72
N THR A 153 1.25 26.45 7.71
CA THR A 153 1.16 26.88 9.11
C THR A 153 1.80 28.25 9.26
N VAL A 154 1.00 29.24 9.69
CA VAL A 154 1.51 30.56 10.11
C VAL A 154 2.30 30.41 11.40
N SER A 155 3.54 30.89 11.43
CA SER A 155 4.38 30.89 12.63
C SER A 155 4.26 32.23 13.35
N LEU A 156 3.59 32.22 14.50
CA LEU A 156 3.48 33.38 15.39
C LEU A 156 4.48 33.18 16.55
N ARG A 157 5.69 33.70 16.38
CA ARG A 157 6.72 33.66 17.44
C ARG A 157 6.35 34.66 18.53
N ARG A 158 6.66 34.33 19.79
CA ARG A 158 6.41 35.17 20.96
C ARG A 158 7.05 36.56 20.83
N TYR A 159 8.27 36.58 20.31
CA TYR A 159 9.00 37.79 19.94
C TYR A 159 9.42 37.65 18.47
N ARG A 160 9.34 38.75 17.71
CA ARG A 160 9.69 38.80 16.29
C ARG A 160 11.12 39.30 16.14
#